data_AF-A0A0Q6KRS1-F1
#
_entry.id   AF-A0A0Q6KRS1-F1
#
_cell.length_a   1.000
_cell.length_b   1.000
_cell.length_c   1.000
_cell.angle_alpha   90.00
_cell.angle_beta   90.00
_cell.angle_gamma   90.00
#
_symmetry.space_group_name_H-M   'P 1'
#
loop_
_entity.id
_entity.type
_entity.pdbx_description
1 polymer ?
#
loop_
_entity_poly.entity_id
_entity_poly.type
_entity_poly.pdbx_seq_one_letter_code
_entity_poly.pdbx_strand_id
1 'polypeptide(L)'
;MASPGPSGTPRPIADPVTTGLHVRADGAWIDQHSRCMPAFDDTGPLTVLVALKIWDSLVRMHPGATDALIAQVTELASHHGRWCTLYGLRALAIEADGTV
;
A
#
# COMPACT_ATOMS: atom_id res chain seq x y z
N MET A 1 -14.50 -37.11 22.58
CA MET A 1 -15.53 -36.25 21.95
C MET A 1 -14.80 -35.26 21.07
N ALA A 2 -15.02 -35.31 19.75
CA ALA A 2 -14.36 -34.46 18.77
C ALA A 2 -15.17 -33.16 18.56
N SER A 3 -14.48 -32.02 18.51
CA SER A 3 -15.06 -30.73 18.12
C SER A 3 -15.15 -30.62 16.60
N PRO A 4 -16.21 -30.00 16.05
CA PRO A 4 -16.13 -29.28 14.80
C PRO A 4 -16.43 -27.79 15.04
N GLY A 5 -15.48 -26.92 14.67
CA GLY A 5 -15.65 -25.47 14.73
C GLY A 5 -16.50 -24.92 13.57
N PRO A 6 -16.97 -23.67 13.64
CA PRO A 6 -17.44 -22.97 12.46
C PRO A 6 -16.22 -22.41 11.70
N SER A 7 -15.88 -23.07 10.59
CA SER A 7 -15.13 -22.49 9.48
C SER A 7 -15.88 -21.28 8.92
N GLY A 8 -15.59 -20.10 9.45
CA GLY A 8 -15.83 -18.87 8.72
C GLY A 8 -14.78 -18.78 7.62
N THR A 9 -15.16 -19.03 6.36
CA THR A 9 -14.36 -18.53 5.24
C THR A 9 -14.23 -17.01 5.44
N PRO A 10 -13.01 -16.45 5.50
CA PRO A 10 -12.87 -15.01 5.54
C PRO A 10 -13.52 -14.48 4.26
N ARG A 11 -14.63 -13.73 4.41
CA ARG A 11 -15.16 -12.95 3.30
C ARG A 11 -14.08 -11.93 2.97
N PRO A 12 -13.70 -11.74 1.69
CA PRO A 12 -12.89 -10.59 1.34
C PRO A 12 -13.70 -9.36 1.77
N ILE A 13 -13.19 -8.65 2.77
CA ILE A 13 -13.60 -7.27 3.01
C ILE A 13 -13.10 -6.57 1.75
N ALA A 14 -14.00 -6.34 0.80
CA ALA A 14 -13.74 -5.39 -0.27
C ALA A 14 -13.63 -4.05 0.45
N ASP A 15 -12.41 -3.70 0.84
CA ASP A 15 -12.11 -2.39 1.37
C ASP A 15 -12.37 -1.42 0.21
N PRO A 16 -13.39 -0.54 0.30
CA PRO A 16 -13.76 0.36 -0.80
C PRO A 16 -12.69 1.42 -1.09
N VAL A 17 -11.58 1.40 -0.35
CA VAL A 17 -10.58 2.46 -0.31
C VAL A 17 -9.57 2.36 -1.47
N THR A 18 -9.40 1.20 -2.11
CA THR A 18 -8.33 1.02 -3.15
C THR A 18 -8.69 0.19 -4.38
N THR A 19 -9.95 -0.24 -4.55
CA THR A 19 -10.39 -0.80 -5.83
C THR A 19 -10.07 0.21 -6.93
N GLY A 20 -9.05 -0.07 -7.76
CA GLY A 20 -8.59 0.83 -8.83
C GLY A 20 -7.29 1.59 -8.57
N LEU A 21 -6.53 1.31 -7.49
CA LEU A 21 -5.24 1.96 -7.30
C LEU A 21 -4.20 1.49 -8.34
N HIS A 22 -3.63 2.44 -9.07
CA HIS A 22 -2.53 2.22 -10.02
C HIS A 22 -1.32 3.05 -9.63
N VAL A 23 -0.28 2.38 -9.12
CA VAL A 23 0.97 3.03 -8.73
C VAL A 23 1.95 3.02 -9.91
N ARG A 24 2.69 4.13 -10.10
CA ARG A 24 3.79 4.19 -11.07
C ARG A 24 5.05 4.60 -10.35
N ALA A 25 6.17 3.97 -10.68
CA ALA A 25 7.48 4.41 -10.22
C ALA A 25 7.98 5.52 -11.16
N ASP A 26 7.62 6.76 -10.87
CA ASP A 26 8.11 7.92 -11.60
C ASP A 26 8.68 8.91 -10.57
N GLY A 27 10.01 9.04 -10.55
CA GLY A 27 10.76 9.89 -9.62
C GLY A 27 10.39 9.67 -8.15
N ALA A 28 10.95 8.64 -7.49
CA ALA A 28 10.68 8.39 -6.07
C ALA A 28 11.17 9.55 -5.19
N TRP A 29 10.25 10.40 -4.73
CA TRP A 29 10.56 11.46 -3.78
C TRP A 29 10.79 10.82 -2.42
N ILE A 30 11.81 11.30 -1.71
CA ILE A 30 12.23 10.77 -0.42
C ILE A 30 12.03 11.87 0.61
N ASP A 31 11.27 11.58 1.66
CA ASP A 31 11.34 12.34 2.90
C ASP A 31 12.10 11.51 3.96
N GLN A 32 12.45 12.13 5.10
CA GLN A 32 13.15 11.52 6.23
C GLN A 32 12.56 10.17 6.69
N HIS A 33 11.26 9.93 6.48
CA HIS A 33 10.55 8.74 6.98
C HIS A 33 9.83 7.95 5.88
N SER A 34 9.62 8.51 4.69
CA SER A 34 8.79 7.88 3.65
C SER A 34 9.37 8.00 2.24
N ARG A 35 8.95 7.08 1.36
CA ARG A 35 9.03 7.20 -0.09
C ARG A 35 7.67 7.57 -0.65
N CYS A 36 7.66 8.52 -1.56
CA CYS A 36 6.45 8.91 -2.27
C CYS A 36 6.47 8.32 -3.69
N MET A 37 5.33 7.79 -4.12
CA MET A 37 5.11 7.34 -5.49
C MET A 37 3.85 7.99 -6.06
N PRO A 38 3.86 8.39 -7.34
CA PRO A 38 2.64 8.80 -8.02
C PRO A 38 1.69 7.62 -8.16
N ALA A 39 0.41 7.88 -7.90
CA ALA A 39 -0.64 6.91 -8.08
C ALA A 39 -1.94 7.56 -8.57
N PHE A 40 -2.85 6.72 -9.01
CA PHE A 40 -4.17 7.11 -9.46
C PHE A 40 -5.18 6.12 -8.89
N ASP A 41 -6.33 6.61 -8.43
CA ASP A 41 -7.51 5.81 -8.15
C ASP A 41 -8.62 6.17 -9.15
N ASP A 42 -9.81 5.60 -8.97
CA ASP A 42 -11.00 5.89 -9.78
C ASP A 42 -11.46 7.36 -9.71
N THR A 43 -10.91 8.16 -8.79
CA THR A 43 -11.27 9.56 -8.55
C THR A 43 -10.23 10.56 -9.03
N GLY A 44 -9.02 10.11 -9.37
CA GLY A 44 -7.97 10.94 -9.96
C GLY A 44 -6.57 10.74 -9.39
N PRO A 45 -5.65 11.69 -9.62
CA PRO A 45 -4.27 11.60 -9.17
C PRO A 45 -4.15 11.74 -7.64
N LEU A 46 -3.25 10.96 -7.05
CA LEU A 46 -2.87 11.06 -5.64
C LEU A 46 -1.41 10.65 -5.43
N THR A 47 -0.92 10.89 -4.21
CA THR A 47 0.42 10.46 -3.79
C THR A 47 0.32 9.26 -2.84
N VAL A 48 1.06 8.19 -3.12
CA VAL A 48 1.22 7.06 -2.19
C VAL A 48 2.48 7.28 -1.35
N LEU A 49 2.32 7.26 -0.03
CA LEU A 49 3.41 7.38 0.93
C LEU A 49 3.71 6.00 1.50
N VAL A 50 4.95 5.55 1.39
CA VAL A 50 5.40 4.24 1.87
C VAL A 50 6.48 4.47 2.91
N ALA A 51 6.28 3.99 4.15
CA ALA A 51 7.32 4.11 5.17
C ALA A 51 8.63 3.49 4.69
N LEU A 52 9.78 4.14 4.93
CA LEU A 52 11.09 3.69 4.42
C LEU A 52 11.41 2.24 4.83
N LYS A 53 11.01 1.82 6.04
CA LYS A 53 11.16 0.42 6.50
C LYS A 53 10.46 -0.59 5.59
N ILE A 54 9.26 -0.27 5.11
CA ILE A 54 8.51 -1.10 4.17
C ILE A 54 9.22 -1.06 2.82
N TRP A 55 9.53 0.15 2.34
CA TRP A 55 10.19 0.35 1.05
C TRP A 55 11.48 -0.47 0.93
N ASP A 56 12.35 -0.39 1.92
CA ASP A 56 13.62 -1.12 1.93
C ASP A 56 13.40 -2.64 1.94
N SER A 57 12.34 -3.12 2.62
CA SER A 57 11.96 -4.53 2.58
C SER A 57 11.52 -4.95 1.18
N LEU A 58 10.66 -4.14 0.55
CA LEU A 58 10.15 -4.40 -0.80
C LEU A 58 11.28 -4.39 -1.84
N VAL A 59 12.20 -3.42 -1.78
CA VAL A 59 13.35 -3.36 -2.69
C VAL A 59 14.27 -4.56 -2.51
N ARG A 60 14.46 -5.05 -1.28
CA ARG A 60 15.23 -6.28 -1.02
C ARG A 60 14.55 -7.54 -1.57
N MET A 61 13.21 -7.61 -1.51
CA MET A 61 12.45 -8.74 -2.05
C MET A 61 12.35 -8.72 -3.58
N HIS A 62 12.40 -7.52 -4.18
CA HIS A 62 12.26 -7.32 -5.63
C HIS A 62 13.47 -6.56 -6.24
N PRO A 63 14.70 -7.09 -6.13
CA PRO A 63 15.88 -6.38 -6.59
C PRO A 63 15.87 -6.20 -8.12
N GLY A 64 15.81 -4.95 -8.58
CA GLY A 64 15.80 -4.60 -10.00
C GLY A 64 14.48 -4.85 -10.73
N ALA A 65 13.42 -5.26 -10.02
CA ALA A 65 12.12 -5.58 -10.61
C ALA A 65 11.07 -4.49 -10.26
N THR A 66 11.10 -3.39 -11.01
CA THR A 66 10.22 -2.22 -10.77
C THR A 66 8.73 -2.59 -10.85
N ASP A 67 8.32 -3.44 -11.79
CA ASP A 67 6.91 -3.84 -11.92
C ASP A 67 6.43 -4.68 -10.73
N ALA A 68 7.29 -5.57 -10.21
CA ALA A 68 6.98 -6.37 -9.03
C ALA A 68 6.88 -5.49 -7.76
N LEU A 69 7.76 -4.50 -7.64
CA LEU A 69 7.70 -3.50 -6.58
C LEU A 69 6.39 -2.70 -6.62
N ILE A 70 5.98 -2.24 -7.81
CA ILE A 70 4.71 -1.52 -8.03
C ILE A 70 3.51 -2.39 -7.64
N ALA A 71 3.50 -3.66 -8.07
CA ALA A 71 2.43 -4.59 -7.74
C ALA A 71 2.32 -4.79 -6.22
N GLN A 72 3.44 -5.00 -5.53
CA GLN A 72 3.45 -5.21 -4.09
C GLN A 72 3.04 -3.96 -3.30
N VAL A 73 3.45 -2.76 -3.75
CA VAL A 73 2.97 -1.49 -3.17
C VAL A 73 1.46 -1.33 -3.35
N THR A 74 0.93 -1.67 -4.53
CA THR A 74 -0.51 -1.60 -4.82
C THR A 74 -1.31 -2.56 -3.93
N GLU A 75 -0.80 -3.78 -3.73
CA GLU A 75 -1.38 -4.77 -2.82
C GLU A 75 -1.34 -4.29 -1.36
N LEU A 76 -0.19 -3.82 -0.87
CA LEU A 76 -0.06 -3.29 0.49
C LEU A 76 -0.97 -2.09 0.73
N ALA A 77 -1.07 -1.19 -0.24
CA ALA A 77 -2.00 -0.07 -0.17
C ALA A 77 -3.45 -0.57 -0.06
N SER A 78 -3.79 -1.66 -0.75
CA SER A 78 -5.14 -2.22 -0.74
C SER A 78 -5.54 -2.91 0.55
N HIS A 79 -4.57 -3.37 1.34
CA HIS A 79 -4.82 -4.03 2.61
C HIS A 79 -4.58 -3.13 3.82
N HIS A 80 -3.64 -2.18 3.71
CA HIS A 80 -3.10 -1.42 4.84
C HIS A 80 -3.00 0.09 4.57
N GLY A 81 -3.46 0.56 3.41
CA GLY A 81 -3.45 1.97 3.06
C GLY A 81 -4.51 2.77 3.82
N ARG A 82 -4.16 3.99 4.24
CA ARG A 82 -5.08 4.93 4.88
C ARG A 82 -5.02 6.29 4.19
N TRP A 83 -6.20 6.84 3.87
CA TRP A 83 -6.30 8.19 3.32
C TRP A 83 -5.87 9.25 4.34
N CYS A 84 -5.05 10.19 3.89
CA CYS A 84 -4.62 11.36 4.65
C CYS A 84 -4.49 12.59 3.74
N THR A 85 -4.16 13.74 4.35
CA THR A 85 -3.88 14.98 3.63
C THR A 85 -2.42 15.37 3.85
N LEU A 86 -1.67 15.56 2.76
CA LEU A 86 -0.28 16.00 2.79
C LEU A 86 -0.15 17.27 1.94
N TYR A 87 0.30 18.38 2.54
CA TYR A 87 0.44 19.68 1.88
C TYR A 87 -0.82 20.15 1.11
N GLY A 88 -2.01 19.83 1.64
CA GLY A 88 -3.29 20.16 1.00
C GLY A 88 -3.70 19.23 -0.16
N LEU A 89 -2.91 18.18 -0.44
CA LEU A 89 -3.21 17.16 -1.43
C LEU A 89 -3.70 15.88 -0.76
N ARG A 90 -4.52 15.12 -1.50
CA ARG A 90 -4.93 13.76 -1.09
C ARG A 90 -3.73 12.82 -1.22
N ALA A 91 -3.46 12.09 -0.14
CA ALA A 91 -2.41 11.07 -0.11
C ALA A 91 -2.93 9.77 0.51
N LEU A 92 -2.38 8.65 0.07
CA LEU A 92 -2.64 7.33 0.64
C LEU A 92 -1.37 6.86 1.35
N ALA A 93 -1.43 6.75 2.67
CA ALA A 93 -0.30 6.33 3.48
C ALA A 93 -0.35 4.82 3.73
N ILE A 94 0.75 4.14 3.39
CA ILE A 94 1.05 2.76 3.76
C ILE A 94 1.98 2.81 4.96
N GLU A 95 1.38 2.73 6.14
CA GLU A 95 2.13 2.62 7.38
C GLU A 95 2.39 1.14 7.64
N ALA A 96 3.62 0.79 8.08
CA ALA A 96 3.80 -0.56 8.61
C ALA A 96 3.16 -0.51 9.98
N ASP A 97 2.00 -1.15 10.06
CA ASP A 97 1.18 -1.29 11.25
C ASP A 97 2.07 -1.44 12.48
N GLY A 98 1.76 -0.67 13.53
CA GLY A 98 2.53 -0.66 14.77
C GLY A 98 2.53 -2.00 15.49
N THR A 99 1.83 -3.02 14.98
CA THR A 99 1.84 -4.40 15.45
C THR A 99 2.77 -5.25 14.60
N VAL A 100 3.99 -5.41 15.10
CA VAL A 100 4.84 -6.59 14.87
C VAL A 100 4.22 -7.78 15.59
#